data_AF-A0A348N572-F1
#
_entry.id   AF-A0A348N572-F1
#
_cell.length_a   1.000
_cell.length_b   1.000
_cell.length_c   1.000
_cell.angle_alpha   90.00
_cell.angle_beta   90.00
_cell.angle_gamma   90.00
#
_symmetry.space_group_name_H-M   'P 1'
#
loop_
_entity.id
_entity.type
_entity.pdbx_description
1 polymer ?
#
loop_
_entity_poly.entity_id
_entity_poly.type
_entity_poly.pdbx_seq_one_letter_code
_entity_poly.pdbx_strand_id
1 'polypeptide(L)'
;MTYKLYDVKPYDTKFDAIVVKVIKEGNKTVIVLDKTLFFPEEGGQSPDKGVIIFEDRSINIVDVQIKDDVIYHYAESDASFLVEQSPVSGEIDFSHRFSNMQQHTGEHIFSGLAKKHFGCTNVGFHLSDNEVTFDYDKPLTSEEIQFLETEVNNVIYENRKVTAYYPDKEELLNLDYRSKKEIEGDVRLVEIEGIDLCACCAPHVRSTGEIGICKVVNYINYKGGVRISILCGRRALELFRKLDNTTKDISKSLSARREDLAEEVNRLSDSLHNAEYKLMDMEKQYLDLTFENIVALK
;
A
#
# COMPACT_ATOMS: atom_id res chain seq x y z
N MET A 1 -15.06 -20.99 16.67
CA MET A 1 -15.09 -19.61 16.15
C MET A 1 -13.93 -18.86 16.79
N THR A 2 -13.12 -18.15 16.02
CA THR A 2 -11.98 -17.37 16.54
C THR A 2 -12.46 -15.97 16.92
N TYR A 3 -12.20 -15.51 18.15
CA TYR A 3 -12.54 -14.16 18.57
C TYR A 3 -11.54 -13.13 18.00
N LYS A 4 -12.05 -12.20 17.20
CA LYS A 4 -11.28 -11.20 16.45
C LYS A 4 -10.92 -10.01 17.34
N LEU A 5 -9.80 -10.08 18.06
CA LEU A 5 -9.36 -8.98 18.95
C LEU A 5 -9.05 -7.71 18.16
N TYR A 6 -8.63 -7.83 16.90
CA TYR A 6 -8.31 -6.69 16.05
C TYR A 6 -9.51 -5.79 15.72
N ASP A 7 -10.75 -6.30 15.83
CA ASP A 7 -11.96 -5.50 15.62
C ASP A 7 -12.22 -4.52 16.77
N VAL A 8 -11.89 -4.95 18.00
CA VAL A 8 -12.17 -4.19 19.24
C VAL A 8 -10.96 -3.44 19.77
N LYS A 9 -9.75 -3.94 19.52
CA LYS A 9 -8.49 -3.39 20.02
C LYS A 9 -7.43 -3.31 18.91
N PRO A 10 -7.66 -2.52 17.85
CA PRO A 10 -6.77 -2.49 16.67
C PRO A 10 -5.34 -1.98 16.95
N TYR A 11 -5.10 -1.38 18.12
CA TYR A 11 -3.80 -0.82 18.54
C TYR A 11 -3.07 -1.67 19.57
N ASP A 12 -3.73 -2.70 20.13
CA ASP A 12 -3.03 -3.63 20.99
C ASP A 12 -2.01 -4.38 20.14
N THR A 13 -0.82 -4.60 20.69
CA THR A 13 0.28 -5.27 19.98
C THR A 13 0.50 -6.68 20.48
N LYS A 14 0.03 -7.00 21.70
CA LYS A 14 0.21 -8.29 22.36
C LYS A 14 -1.13 -8.81 22.86
N PHE A 15 -1.28 -10.13 22.83
CA PHE A 15 -2.46 -10.81 23.34
C PHE A 15 -2.13 -12.20 23.85
N ASP A 16 -2.87 -12.68 24.83
CA ASP A 16 -2.85 -14.10 25.22
C ASP A 16 -3.93 -14.86 24.45
N ALA A 17 -3.69 -16.13 24.14
CA ALA A 17 -4.66 -17.01 23.49
C ALA A 17 -4.43 -18.48 23.91
N ILE A 18 -5.38 -19.34 23.57
CA ILE A 18 -5.27 -20.79 23.67
C ILE A 18 -5.09 -21.36 22.26
N VAL A 19 -4.14 -22.28 22.10
CA VAL A 19 -3.96 -23.02 20.85
C VAL A 19 -5.12 -24.00 20.71
N VAL A 20 -5.99 -23.77 19.73
CA VAL A 20 -7.13 -24.66 19.43
C VAL A 20 -6.67 -25.85 18.61
N LYS A 21 -5.79 -25.62 17.63
CA LYS A 21 -5.31 -26.68 16.72
C LYS A 21 -3.91 -26.40 16.20
N VAL A 22 -3.10 -27.46 16.06
CA VAL A 22 -1.78 -27.43 15.41
C VAL A 22 -1.79 -28.40 14.23
N ILE A 23 -1.62 -27.89 13.02
CA ILE A 23 -1.66 -28.68 11.79
C ILE A 23 -0.28 -28.66 11.16
N LYS A 24 0.28 -29.84 10.87
CA LYS A 24 1.54 -29.95 10.13
C LYS A 24 1.27 -30.00 8.63
N GLU A 25 1.84 -29.06 7.89
CA GLU A 25 1.78 -28.99 6.42
C GLU A 25 3.22 -29.02 5.86
N GLY A 26 3.71 -30.24 5.59
CA GLY A 26 5.10 -30.45 5.16
C GLY A 26 6.09 -30.00 6.23
N ASN A 27 6.91 -29.00 5.91
CA ASN A 27 7.91 -28.40 6.81
C ASN A 27 7.40 -27.14 7.54
N LYS A 28 6.10 -26.81 7.39
CA LYS A 28 5.47 -25.67 8.04
C LYS A 28 4.39 -26.13 9.01
N THR A 29 4.04 -25.24 9.92
CA THR A 29 2.95 -25.45 10.88
C THR A 29 1.88 -24.39 10.69
N VAL A 30 0.61 -24.81 10.75
CA VAL A 30 -0.55 -23.93 10.72
C VAL A 30 -1.25 -24.00 12.07
N ILE A 31 -1.54 -22.85 12.66
CA ILE A 31 -2.01 -22.71 14.03
C ILE A 31 -3.39 -22.04 14.01
N VAL A 32 -4.33 -22.63 14.76
CA VAL A 32 -5.64 -22.02 15.03
C VAL A 32 -5.68 -21.63 16.50
N LEU A 33 -6.12 -20.41 16.78
CA LEU A 33 -6.24 -19.85 18.14
C LEU A 33 -7.71 -19.63 18.49
N ASP A 34 -8.03 -19.57 19.78
CA ASP A 34 -9.38 -19.21 20.25
C ASP A 34 -9.68 -17.72 20.02
N LYS A 35 -8.65 -16.88 20.06
CA LYS A 35 -8.71 -15.43 19.79
C LYS A 35 -7.39 -14.93 19.22
N THR A 36 -7.44 -13.85 18.45
CA THR A 36 -6.23 -13.34 17.77
C THR A 36 -6.27 -11.84 17.50
N LEU A 37 -5.11 -11.17 17.67
CA LEU A 37 -4.88 -9.82 17.14
C LEU A 37 -4.42 -9.84 15.68
N PHE A 38 -4.02 -10.97 15.11
CA PHE A 38 -3.59 -11.03 13.72
C PHE A 38 -4.78 -10.87 12.78
N PHE A 39 -4.78 -9.81 11.98
CA PHE A 39 -5.73 -9.60 10.90
C PHE A 39 -5.37 -10.54 9.73
N PRO A 40 -6.32 -11.38 9.27
CA PRO A 40 -6.11 -12.23 8.10
C PRO A 40 -6.09 -11.43 6.81
N GLU A 41 -5.63 -12.04 5.73
CA GLU A 41 -5.82 -11.48 4.39
C GLU A 41 -7.32 -11.39 4.09
N GLU A 42 -7.83 -10.16 3.99
CA GLU A 42 -9.25 -9.91 3.78
C GLU A 42 -9.46 -8.53 3.15
N GLY A 43 -10.54 -8.37 2.39
CA GLY A 43 -10.89 -7.07 1.80
C GLY A 43 -9.87 -6.49 0.81
N GLY A 44 -8.91 -7.31 0.34
CA GLY A 44 -7.80 -6.89 -0.53
C GLY A 44 -6.54 -6.43 0.21
N GLN A 45 -6.54 -6.44 1.55
CA GLN A 45 -5.39 -6.10 2.38
C GLN A 45 -4.58 -7.34 2.77
N SER A 46 -3.26 -7.23 2.66
CA SER A 46 -2.31 -8.26 3.11
C SER A 46 -2.42 -8.53 4.61
N PRO A 47 -2.15 -9.77 5.04
CA PRO A 47 -2.28 -10.15 6.43
C PRO A 47 -1.25 -9.46 7.31
N ASP A 48 -1.51 -9.51 8.62
CA ASP A 48 -0.47 -9.21 9.59
C ASP A 48 0.60 -10.28 9.66
N LYS A 49 1.72 -9.86 10.24
CA LYS A 49 2.86 -10.69 10.58
C LYS A 49 3.20 -10.47 12.05
N GLY A 50 4.03 -11.34 12.60
CA GLY A 50 4.40 -11.25 14.01
C GLY A 50 4.93 -12.57 14.53
N VAL A 51 4.73 -12.83 15.81
CA VAL A 51 5.27 -13.98 16.50
C VAL A 51 4.24 -14.59 17.46
N ILE A 52 4.24 -15.93 17.55
CA ILE A 52 3.58 -16.67 18.62
C ILE A 52 4.65 -17.24 19.56
N ILE A 53 4.46 -17.05 20.84
CA ILE A 53 5.39 -17.40 21.92
C ILE A 53 4.72 -18.45 22.81
N PHE A 54 5.43 -19.56 23.04
CA PHE A 54 5.05 -20.62 23.95
C PHE A 54 6.24 -20.94 24.87
N GLU A 55 6.06 -20.68 26.17
CA GLU A 55 7.12 -20.79 27.17
C GLU A 55 8.34 -19.91 26.80
N ASP A 56 9.50 -20.52 26.51
CA ASP A 56 10.76 -19.88 26.12
C ASP A 56 11.02 -19.94 24.61
N ARG A 57 10.08 -20.45 23.82
CA ARG A 57 10.19 -20.62 22.37
C ARG A 57 9.22 -19.73 21.63
N SER A 58 9.60 -19.34 20.43
CA SER A 58 8.81 -18.46 19.58
C SER A 58 8.87 -18.88 18.12
N ILE A 59 7.81 -18.61 17.37
CA ILE A 59 7.72 -18.86 15.94
C ILE A 59 7.13 -17.66 15.21
N ASN A 60 7.77 -17.22 14.13
CA ASN A 60 7.22 -16.14 13.32
C ASN A 60 6.01 -16.61 12.53
N ILE A 61 4.97 -15.78 12.52
CA ILE A 61 3.79 -15.89 11.68
C ILE A 61 4.01 -14.98 10.48
N VAL A 62 4.02 -15.59 9.30
CA VAL A 62 4.36 -14.91 8.03
C VAL A 62 3.14 -14.70 7.13
N ASP A 63 2.05 -15.42 7.42
CA ASP A 63 0.80 -15.35 6.67
C ASP A 63 -0.37 -15.74 7.58
N VAL A 64 -1.53 -15.13 7.36
CA VAL A 64 -2.75 -15.33 8.15
C VAL A 64 -3.94 -15.33 7.21
N GLN A 65 -4.71 -16.42 7.20
CA GLN A 65 -5.78 -16.61 6.23
C GLN A 65 -7.08 -16.98 6.95
N ILE A 66 -8.21 -16.57 6.37
CA ILE A 66 -9.53 -16.93 6.86
C ILE A 66 -10.17 -17.95 5.91
N LYS A 67 -10.62 -19.10 6.45
CA LYS A 67 -11.36 -20.13 5.71
C LYS A 67 -12.48 -20.65 6.61
N ASP A 68 -13.71 -20.66 6.09
CA ASP A 68 -14.90 -21.12 6.82
C ASP A 68 -15.01 -20.50 8.23
N ASP A 69 -14.80 -19.17 8.34
CA ASP A 69 -14.80 -18.39 9.59
C ASP A 69 -13.75 -18.80 10.65
N VAL A 70 -12.74 -19.57 10.24
CA VAL A 70 -11.58 -19.94 11.06
C VAL A 70 -10.34 -19.19 10.56
N ILE A 71 -9.60 -18.60 11.50
CA ILE A 71 -8.36 -17.89 11.20
C ILE A 71 -7.17 -18.84 11.40
N TYR A 72 -6.43 -19.05 10.32
CA TYR A 72 -5.27 -19.91 10.22
C TYR A 72 -4.00 -19.04 10.21
N HIS A 73 -3.09 -19.31 11.14
CA HIS A 73 -1.81 -18.62 11.25
C HIS A 73 -0.71 -19.53 10.71
N TYR A 74 -0.06 -19.12 9.62
CA TYR A 74 0.99 -19.90 8.96
C TYR A 74 2.35 -19.51 9.54
N ALA A 75 2.99 -20.47 10.19
CA ALA A 75 4.34 -20.33 10.71
C ALA A 75 5.39 -20.35 9.60
N GLU A 76 6.50 -19.65 9.81
CA GLU A 76 7.65 -19.65 8.89
C GLU A 76 8.29 -21.04 8.73
N SER A 77 8.21 -21.87 9.77
CA SER A 77 8.84 -23.19 9.86
C SER A 77 8.06 -24.13 10.80
N ASP A 78 8.64 -25.29 11.11
CA ASP A 78 8.04 -26.27 12.02
C ASP A 78 7.93 -25.70 13.45
N ALA A 79 6.71 -25.69 13.96
CA ALA A 79 6.39 -25.26 15.32
C ALA A 79 5.80 -26.42 16.13
N SER A 80 6.36 -27.63 15.97
CA SER A 80 5.92 -28.84 16.69
C SER A 80 6.04 -28.75 18.21
N PHE A 81 6.70 -27.71 18.72
CA PHE A 81 6.73 -27.39 20.13
C PHE A 81 5.42 -26.83 20.69
N LEU A 82 4.53 -26.32 19.83
CA LEU A 82 3.21 -25.87 20.23
C LEU A 82 2.33 -27.06 20.57
N VAL A 83 1.59 -26.94 21.68
CA VAL A 83 0.72 -28.00 22.18
C VAL A 83 -0.72 -27.52 22.10
N GLU A 84 -1.63 -28.33 21.58
CA GLU A 84 -3.05 -27.98 21.60
C GLU A 84 -3.56 -27.83 23.04
N GLN A 85 -4.52 -26.93 23.24
CA GLN A 85 -5.07 -26.56 24.54
C GLN A 85 -4.08 -25.87 25.49
N SER A 86 -2.89 -25.47 25.01
CA SER A 86 -1.92 -24.72 25.80
C SER A 86 -2.06 -23.20 25.63
N PRO A 87 -1.72 -22.41 26.66
CA PRO A 87 -1.69 -20.96 26.56
C PRO A 87 -0.46 -20.49 25.77
N VAL A 88 -0.67 -19.49 24.92
CA VAL A 88 0.38 -18.79 24.15
C VAL A 88 0.21 -17.28 24.25
N SER A 89 1.30 -16.55 24.05
CA SER A 89 1.28 -15.11 23.82
C SER A 89 1.54 -14.84 22.34
N GLY A 90 0.72 -14.01 21.71
CA GLY A 90 0.96 -13.48 20.37
C GLY A 90 1.41 -12.03 20.42
N GLU A 91 2.31 -11.65 19.52
CA GLU A 91 2.76 -10.28 19.32
C GLU A 91 2.80 -9.96 17.82
N ILE A 92 2.03 -8.96 17.37
CA ILE A 92 2.00 -8.55 15.97
C ILE A 92 3.14 -7.58 15.66
N ASP A 93 3.63 -7.58 14.42
CA ASP A 93 4.46 -6.50 13.89
C ASP A 93 3.59 -5.25 13.73
N PHE A 94 3.57 -4.42 14.77
CA PHE A 94 2.76 -3.21 14.78
C PHE A 94 3.23 -2.19 13.75
N SER A 95 4.50 -2.19 13.36
CA SER A 95 5.00 -1.28 12.32
C SER A 95 4.38 -1.63 10.97
N HIS A 96 4.32 -2.93 10.66
CA HIS A 96 3.63 -3.44 9.47
C HIS A 96 2.12 -3.17 9.52
N ARG A 97 1.46 -3.53 10.63
CA ARG A 97 0.02 -3.27 10.84
C ARG A 97 -0.32 -1.79 10.65
N PHE A 98 0.41 -0.90 11.33
CA PHE A 98 0.14 0.52 11.29
C PHE A 98 0.38 1.11 9.89
N SER A 99 1.42 0.63 9.18
CA SER A 99 1.64 0.97 7.78
C SER A 99 0.42 0.63 6.92
N ASN A 100 -0.17 -0.56 7.10
CA ASN A 100 -1.39 -0.98 6.40
C ASN A 100 -2.60 -0.12 6.80
N MET A 101 -2.80 0.19 8.08
CA MET A 101 -3.86 1.08 8.56
C MET A 101 -3.78 2.48 7.91
N GLN A 102 -2.57 3.01 7.75
CA GLN A 102 -2.33 4.28 7.05
C GLN A 102 -2.75 4.20 5.57
N GLN A 103 -2.34 3.14 4.86
CA GLN A 103 -2.69 2.97 3.44
C GLN A 103 -4.21 2.81 3.26
N HIS A 104 -4.82 1.97 4.08
CA HIS A 104 -6.24 1.63 3.97
C HIS A 104 -7.12 2.84 4.27
N THR A 105 -6.81 3.58 5.34
CA THR A 105 -7.57 4.79 5.66
C THR A 105 -7.36 5.88 4.62
N GLY A 106 -6.14 6.03 4.07
CA GLY A 106 -5.88 6.92 2.94
C GLY A 106 -6.73 6.59 1.71
N GLU A 107 -6.91 5.31 1.38
CA GLU A 107 -7.80 4.88 0.31
C GLU A 107 -9.26 5.25 0.58
N HIS A 108 -9.75 5.08 1.82
CA HIS A 108 -11.14 5.44 2.15
C HIS A 108 -11.40 6.94 2.00
N ILE A 109 -10.48 7.80 2.47
CA ILE A 109 -10.59 9.25 2.25
C ILE A 109 -10.64 9.55 0.75
N PHE A 110 -9.73 8.96 -0.03
CA PHE A 110 -9.66 9.19 -1.47
C PHE A 110 -10.95 8.76 -2.16
N SER A 111 -11.44 7.55 -1.87
CA SER A 111 -12.67 7.00 -2.45
C SER A 111 -13.91 7.78 -2.06
N GLY A 112 -14.03 8.21 -0.80
CA GLY A 112 -15.13 9.06 -0.33
C GLY A 112 -15.18 10.38 -1.08
N LEU A 113 -14.02 11.04 -1.24
CA LEU A 113 -13.91 12.29 -2.00
C LEU A 113 -14.14 12.10 -3.51
N ALA A 114 -13.60 11.04 -4.11
CA ALA A 114 -13.83 10.72 -5.51
C ALA A 114 -15.31 10.46 -5.81
N LYS A 115 -16.02 9.76 -4.90
CA LYS A 115 -17.46 9.56 -4.99
C LYS A 115 -18.21 10.89 -4.85
N LYS A 116 -17.85 11.72 -3.87
CA LYS A 116 -18.50 13.00 -3.59
C LYS A 116 -18.35 14.01 -4.74
N HIS A 117 -17.15 14.15 -5.29
CA HIS A 117 -16.85 15.18 -6.30
C HIS A 117 -17.16 14.74 -7.73
N PHE A 118 -16.93 13.46 -8.05
CA PHE A 118 -16.97 12.96 -9.44
C PHE A 118 -17.94 11.79 -9.63
N GLY A 119 -18.57 11.32 -8.56
CA GLY A 119 -19.49 10.18 -8.62
C GLY A 119 -18.80 8.88 -9.03
N CYS A 120 -17.49 8.76 -8.81
CA CYS A 120 -16.71 7.54 -9.06
C CYS A 120 -17.05 6.46 -8.05
N THR A 121 -17.12 5.21 -8.49
CA THR A 121 -17.30 4.05 -7.63
C THR A 121 -16.02 3.24 -7.60
N ASN A 122 -15.51 2.94 -6.41
CA ASN A 122 -14.39 2.03 -6.25
C ASN A 122 -14.85 0.60 -6.57
N VAL A 123 -14.28 0.00 -7.62
CA VAL A 123 -14.59 -1.34 -8.13
C VAL A 123 -13.45 -2.35 -7.93
N GLY A 124 -12.36 -1.95 -7.27
CA GLY A 124 -11.21 -2.80 -7.03
C GLY A 124 -10.26 -2.16 -6.02
N PHE A 125 -9.69 -2.98 -5.13
CA PHE A 125 -8.67 -2.54 -4.18
C PHE A 125 -7.69 -3.66 -3.92
N HIS A 126 -6.41 -3.31 -3.87
CA HIS A 126 -5.33 -4.20 -3.51
C HIS A 126 -4.32 -3.44 -2.65
N LEU A 127 -3.98 -4.00 -1.49
CA LEU A 127 -3.00 -3.49 -0.55
C LEU A 127 -2.06 -4.63 -0.18
N SER A 128 -0.84 -4.57 -0.68
CA SER A 128 0.27 -5.45 -0.33
C SER A 128 1.44 -4.64 0.23
N ASP A 129 2.55 -5.30 0.55
CA ASP A 129 3.77 -4.64 1.04
C ASP A 129 4.39 -3.70 0.01
N ASN A 130 4.16 -3.99 -1.28
CA ASN A 130 4.80 -3.30 -2.40
C ASN A 130 3.86 -2.33 -3.13
N GLU A 131 2.54 -2.59 -3.08
CA GLU A 131 1.58 -1.88 -3.91
C GLU A 131 0.30 -1.56 -3.13
N VAL A 132 -0.22 -0.34 -3.33
CA VAL A 132 -1.56 0.05 -2.93
C VAL A 132 -2.25 0.57 -4.17
N THR A 133 -3.26 -0.14 -4.67
CA THR A 133 -4.03 0.28 -5.84
C THR A 133 -5.52 0.23 -5.56
N PHE A 134 -6.24 1.15 -6.20
CA PHE A 134 -7.68 1.10 -6.28
C PHE A 134 -8.15 1.52 -7.67
N ASP A 135 -9.26 0.92 -8.09
CA ASP A 135 -9.83 1.07 -9.42
C ASP A 135 -11.16 1.82 -9.34
N TYR A 136 -11.32 2.84 -10.18
CA TYR A 136 -12.59 3.52 -10.38
C TYR A 136 -13.23 3.12 -11.69
N ASP A 137 -14.57 3.06 -11.70
CA ASP A 137 -15.41 2.77 -12.85
C ASP A 137 -15.43 3.88 -13.93
N LYS A 138 -14.84 5.03 -13.62
CA LYS A 138 -14.78 6.21 -14.48
C LYS A 138 -13.35 6.72 -14.62
N PRO A 139 -12.99 7.31 -15.77
CA PRO A 139 -11.70 7.98 -15.91
C PRO A 139 -11.67 9.23 -15.03
N LEU A 140 -10.47 9.62 -14.61
CA LEU A 140 -10.17 10.90 -13.99
C LEU A 140 -9.01 11.54 -14.74
N THR A 141 -9.10 12.85 -14.96
CA THR A 141 -8.02 13.66 -15.53
C THR A 141 -6.87 13.84 -14.53
N SER A 142 -5.72 14.29 -15.02
CA SER A 142 -4.55 14.55 -14.16
C SER A 142 -4.88 15.63 -13.12
N GLU A 143 -5.61 16.67 -13.54
CA GLU A 143 -6.04 17.79 -12.70
C GLU A 143 -7.00 17.34 -11.60
N GLU A 144 -7.96 16.46 -11.92
CA GLU A 144 -8.89 15.90 -10.93
C GLU A 144 -8.18 15.00 -9.91
N ILE A 145 -7.20 14.21 -10.35
CA ILE A 145 -6.39 13.36 -9.45
C ILE A 145 -5.54 14.23 -8.53
N GLN A 146 -4.94 15.31 -9.05
CA GLN A 146 -4.16 16.25 -8.24
C GLN A 146 -5.04 17.01 -7.24
N PHE A 147 -6.25 17.40 -7.65
CA PHE A 147 -7.26 17.97 -6.76
C PHE A 147 -7.61 17.01 -5.63
N LEU A 148 -7.89 15.73 -5.94
CA LEU A 148 -8.17 14.71 -4.93
C LEU A 148 -6.99 14.47 -3.99
N GLU A 149 -5.74 14.39 -4.49
CA GLU A 149 -4.55 14.27 -3.64
C GLU A 149 -4.47 15.43 -2.64
N THR A 150 -4.76 16.65 -3.09
CA THR A 150 -4.75 17.85 -2.24
C THR A 150 -5.83 17.77 -1.17
N GLU A 151 -7.06 17.44 -1.55
CA GLU A 151 -8.19 17.33 -0.62
C GLU A 151 -8.00 16.20 0.41
N VAL A 152 -7.43 15.07 0.00
CA VAL A 152 -7.08 13.99 0.93
C VAL A 152 -6.11 14.48 2.00
N ASN A 153 -5.07 15.23 1.61
CA ASN A 153 -4.13 15.78 2.58
C ASN A 153 -4.75 16.87 3.46
N ASN A 154 -5.67 17.69 2.94
CA ASN A 154 -6.44 18.64 3.76
C ASN A 154 -7.20 17.91 4.88
N VAL A 155 -7.90 16.82 4.54
CA VAL A 155 -8.60 15.97 5.53
C VAL A 155 -7.63 15.35 6.55
N ILE A 156 -6.42 14.94 6.11
CA ILE A 156 -5.38 14.45 7.01
C ILE A 156 -4.96 15.54 8.02
N TYR A 157 -4.75 16.78 7.55
CA TYR A 157 -4.34 17.90 8.41
C TYR A 157 -5.43 18.35 9.39
N GLU A 158 -6.69 18.19 9.03
CA GLU A 158 -7.83 18.42 9.92
C GLU A 158 -7.90 17.40 11.08
N ASN A 159 -7.18 16.28 10.98
CA ASN A 159 -7.10 15.23 12.01
C ASN A 159 -8.48 14.74 12.49
N ARG A 160 -9.39 14.53 11.53
CA ARG A 160 -10.76 14.08 11.76
C ARG A 160 -10.80 12.73 12.43
N LYS A 161 -11.86 12.47 13.20
CA LYS A 161 -12.05 11.20 13.90
C LYS A 161 -12.35 10.07 12.90
N VAL A 162 -11.80 8.89 13.18
CA VAL A 162 -12.11 7.65 12.48
C VAL A 162 -12.69 6.65 13.48
N THR A 163 -13.89 6.15 13.20
CA THR A 163 -14.62 5.23 14.10
C THR A 163 -14.99 3.97 13.35
N ALA A 164 -14.74 2.80 13.96
CA ALA A 164 -15.19 1.52 13.43
C ALA A 164 -16.17 0.88 14.42
N TYR A 165 -17.32 0.41 13.92
CA TYR A 165 -18.38 -0.15 14.75
C TYR A 165 -19.28 -1.11 13.95
N TYR A 166 -20.10 -1.86 14.68
CA TYR A 166 -21.16 -2.69 14.11
C TYR A 166 -22.49 -2.01 14.47
N PRO A 167 -23.17 -1.35 13.50
CA PRO A 167 -24.53 -0.85 13.73
C PRO A 167 -25.48 -2.00 14.00
N ASP A 168 -26.60 -1.71 14.66
CA ASP A 168 -27.69 -2.68 14.74
C ASP A 168 -28.43 -2.79 13.38
N LYS A 169 -29.31 -3.80 13.26
CA LYS A 169 -30.01 -4.06 12.00
C LYS A 169 -30.97 -2.94 11.59
N GLU A 170 -31.56 -2.23 12.54
CA GLU A 170 -32.51 -1.14 12.23
C GLU A 170 -31.76 0.12 11.80
N GLU A 171 -30.65 0.43 12.47
CA GLU A 171 -29.73 1.50 12.10
C GLU A 171 -29.16 1.27 10.70
N LEU A 172 -28.63 0.07 10.43
CA LEU A 172 -28.02 -0.27 9.15
C LEU A 172 -28.98 -0.06 7.96
N LEU A 173 -30.27 -0.34 8.12
CA LEU A 173 -31.29 -0.14 7.08
C LEU A 173 -31.51 1.33 6.72
N ASN A 174 -31.18 2.25 7.62
CA ASN A 174 -31.38 3.69 7.45
C ASN A 174 -30.09 4.44 7.09
N LEU A 175 -28.94 3.77 7.09
CA LEU A 175 -27.64 4.36 6.76
C LEU A 175 -27.35 4.26 5.26
N ASP A 176 -26.91 5.37 4.67
CA ASP A 176 -26.30 5.39 3.34
C ASP A 176 -24.79 5.21 3.49
N TYR A 177 -24.29 4.03 3.14
CA TYR A 177 -22.87 3.67 3.25
C TYR A 177 -22.36 3.05 1.95
N ARG A 178 -21.07 3.27 1.65
CA ARG A 178 -20.41 2.62 0.52
C ARG A 178 -20.12 1.17 0.84
N SER A 179 -20.37 0.28 -0.11
CA SER A 179 -19.91 -1.10 -0.05
C SER A 179 -19.39 -1.56 -1.39
N LYS A 180 -18.31 -2.37 -1.37
CA LYS A 180 -17.73 -2.99 -2.57
C LYS A 180 -18.50 -4.26 -2.98
N LYS A 181 -19.26 -4.87 -2.06
CA LYS A 181 -20.00 -6.13 -2.25
C LYS A 181 -21.34 -6.10 -1.49
N GLU A 182 -22.28 -6.94 -1.88
CA GLU A 182 -23.39 -7.29 -1.00
C GLU A 182 -22.83 -8.09 0.19
N ILE A 183 -23.16 -7.68 1.41
CA ILE A 183 -22.67 -8.30 2.64
C ILE A 183 -23.90 -8.80 3.41
N GLU A 184 -23.92 -10.09 3.69
CA GLU A 184 -24.92 -10.70 4.57
C GLU A 184 -24.37 -10.76 6.00
N GLY A 185 -25.24 -10.57 6.99
CA GLY A 185 -24.88 -10.65 8.42
C GLY A 185 -24.48 -9.31 9.03
N ASP A 186 -23.65 -9.36 10.08
CA ASP A 186 -23.24 -8.17 10.83
C ASP A 186 -22.18 -7.38 10.02
N VAL A 187 -22.58 -6.22 9.52
CA VAL A 187 -21.72 -5.36 8.69
C VAL A 187 -20.89 -4.46 9.59
N ARG A 188 -19.56 -4.56 9.51
CA ARG A 188 -18.66 -3.59 10.16
C ARG A 188 -18.57 -2.33 9.31
N LEU A 189 -18.94 -1.19 9.88
CA LEU A 189 -18.80 0.11 9.26
C LEU A 189 -17.58 0.84 9.80
N VAL A 190 -16.92 1.58 8.90
CA VAL A 190 -15.85 2.53 9.20
C VAL A 190 -16.31 3.90 8.75
N GLU A 191 -16.38 4.82 9.70
CA GLU A 191 -16.73 6.21 9.49
C GLU A 191 -15.49 7.09 9.62
N ILE A 192 -15.22 7.87 8.58
CA ILE A 192 -14.31 9.00 8.62
C ILE A 192 -15.18 10.25 8.64
N GLU A 193 -15.14 10.96 9.77
CA GLU A 193 -16.06 12.04 10.11
C GLU A 193 -16.29 13.04 8.94
N GLY A 194 -17.52 13.06 8.42
CA GLY A 194 -17.94 13.96 7.34
C GLY A 194 -17.26 13.74 5.98
N ILE A 195 -16.60 12.60 5.78
CA ILE A 195 -15.91 12.24 4.53
C ILE A 195 -16.46 10.96 3.93
N ASP A 196 -16.47 9.88 4.70
CA ASP A 196 -16.82 8.56 4.18
C ASP A 196 -17.44 7.68 5.25
N LEU A 197 -18.42 6.88 4.86
CA LEU A 197 -18.98 5.79 5.65
C LEU A 197 -18.96 4.54 4.77
N CYS A 198 -18.16 3.56 5.14
CA CYS A 198 -17.84 2.43 4.27
C CYS A 198 -17.88 1.10 5.04
N ALA A 199 -18.46 0.07 4.43
CA ALA A 199 -18.38 -1.28 4.96
C ALA A 199 -16.96 -1.83 4.79
N CYS A 200 -16.29 -2.14 5.90
CA CYS A 200 -14.89 -2.58 5.91
C CYS A 200 -14.55 -3.40 7.16
N CYS A 201 -13.87 -4.53 6.95
CA CYS A 201 -13.39 -5.41 8.02
C CYS A 201 -11.97 -5.06 8.51
N ALA A 202 -11.21 -4.26 7.79
CA ALA A 202 -9.80 -4.01 8.12
C ALA A 202 -9.62 -3.07 9.33
N PRO A 203 -8.50 -3.17 10.06
CA PRO A 203 -8.09 -2.18 11.03
C PRO A 203 -7.81 -0.81 10.39
N HIS A 204 -8.21 0.27 11.05
CA HIS A 204 -8.02 1.65 10.60
C HIS A 204 -7.32 2.48 11.67
N VAL A 205 -6.70 3.59 11.24
CA VAL A 205 -6.18 4.59 12.18
C VAL A 205 -7.32 5.22 13.00
N ARG A 206 -7.02 5.85 14.14
CA ARG A 206 -8.01 6.49 15.03
C ARG A 206 -8.39 7.89 14.57
N SER A 207 -7.46 8.56 13.89
CA SER A 207 -7.69 9.87 13.31
C SER A 207 -6.90 10.04 12.03
N THR A 208 -7.39 10.90 11.13
CA THR A 208 -6.80 11.07 9.80
C THR A 208 -5.37 11.61 9.86
N GLY A 209 -5.00 12.34 10.91
CA GLY A 209 -3.64 12.85 11.11
C GLY A 209 -2.59 11.76 11.32
N GLU A 210 -2.99 10.56 11.78
CA GLU A 210 -2.08 9.42 11.92
C GLU A 210 -1.63 8.84 10.57
N ILE A 211 -2.30 9.20 9.46
CA ILE A 211 -1.88 8.86 8.09
C ILE A 211 -0.60 9.63 7.71
N GLY A 212 -0.42 10.85 8.22
CA GLY A 212 0.71 11.72 7.95
C GLY A 212 0.63 12.43 6.61
N ILE A 213 0.86 11.71 5.52
CA ILE A 213 0.78 12.22 4.14
C ILE A 213 0.20 11.15 3.24
N CYS A 214 -0.53 11.55 2.20
CA CYS A 214 -0.93 10.68 1.10
C CYS A 214 -0.33 11.21 -0.20
N LYS A 215 0.34 10.35 -0.97
CA LYS A 215 0.91 10.70 -2.27
C LYS A 215 0.40 9.77 -3.36
N VAL A 216 -0.15 10.32 -4.44
CA VAL A 216 -0.40 9.57 -5.67
C VAL A 216 0.94 9.32 -6.36
N VAL A 217 1.27 8.05 -6.57
CA VAL A 217 2.55 7.64 -7.17
C VAL A 217 2.41 7.24 -8.63
N ASN A 218 1.21 6.81 -9.03
CA ASN A 218 0.91 6.45 -10.41
C ASN A 218 -0.59 6.47 -10.66
N TYR A 219 -0.99 6.63 -11.91
CA TYR A 219 -2.35 6.37 -12.37
C TYR A 219 -2.34 5.95 -13.85
N ILE A 220 -3.21 5.00 -14.20
CA ILE A 220 -3.31 4.46 -15.57
C ILE A 220 -4.76 4.26 -15.96
N ASN A 221 -5.06 4.37 -17.26
CA ASN A 221 -6.34 3.93 -17.80
C ASN A 221 -6.50 2.43 -17.58
N TYR A 222 -7.60 2.01 -16.97
CA TYR A 222 -7.83 0.61 -16.62
C TYR A 222 -9.31 0.26 -16.76
N LYS A 223 -9.63 -0.72 -17.64
CA LYS A 223 -10.99 -1.26 -17.86
C LYS A 223 -12.08 -0.20 -18.08
N GLY A 224 -11.76 0.89 -18.78
CA GLY A 224 -12.71 1.98 -19.07
C GLY A 224 -12.78 3.06 -17.98
N GLY A 225 -12.11 2.86 -16.84
CA GLY A 225 -11.89 3.89 -15.83
C GLY A 225 -10.41 4.12 -15.55
N VAL A 226 -10.06 4.37 -14.28
CA VAL A 226 -8.69 4.66 -13.86
C VAL A 226 -8.28 3.76 -12.68
N ARG A 227 -7.06 3.22 -12.74
CA ARG A 227 -6.37 2.64 -11.59
C ARG A 227 -5.43 3.67 -11.01
N ILE A 228 -5.54 3.92 -9.72
CA ILE A 228 -4.68 4.85 -8.98
C ILE A 228 -3.82 4.05 -8.01
N SER A 229 -2.54 4.43 -7.91
CA SER A 229 -1.62 3.95 -6.90
C SER A 229 -1.28 5.06 -5.93
N ILE A 230 -1.37 4.79 -4.62
CA ILE A 230 -0.98 5.76 -3.58
C ILE A 230 0.06 5.16 -2.63
N LEU A 231 0.78 6.03 -1.95
CA LEU A 231 1.53 5.69 -0.75
C LEU A 231 1.20 6.69 0.35
N CYS A 232 0.99 6.18 1.56
CA CYS A 232 0.73 6.96 2.75
C CYS A 232 1.82 6.80 3.81
N GLY A 233 1.93 7.79 4.70
CA GLY A 233 2.73 7.72 5.92
C GLY A 233 4.19 7.33 5.69
N ARG A 234 4.65 6.29 6.38
CA ARG A 234 6.06 5.84 6.29
C ARG A 234 6.47 5.43 4.88
N ARG A 235 5.57 4.80 4.11
CA ARG A 235 5.87 4.38 2.74
C ARG A 235 6.10 5.58 1.81
N ALA A 236 5.31 6.64 1.98
CA ALA A 236 5.51 7.89 1.25
C ALA A 236 6.82 8.59 1.63
N LEU A 237 7.17 8.60 2.92
CA LEU A 237 8.45 9.16 3.37
C LEU A 237 9.65 8.43 2.75
N GLU A 238 9.61 7.10 2.69
CA GLU A 238 10.67 6.31 2.05
C GLU A 238 10.76 6.58 0.54
N LEU A 239 9.63 6.78 -0.14
CA LEU A 239 9.62 7.24 -1.53
C LEU A 239 10.33 8.60 -1.66
N PHE A 240 10.01 9.58 -0.82
CA PHE A 240 10.67 10.90 -0.88
C PHE A 240 12.15 10.83 -0.58
N ARG A 241 12.60 9.99 0.35
CA ARG A 241 14.03 9.75 0.62
C ARG A 241 14.73 9.18 -0.61
N LYS A 242 14.12 8.21 -1.29
CA LYS A 242 14.66 7.62 -2.51
C LYS A 242 14.77 8.68 -3.62
N LEU A 243 13.72 9.46 -3.84
CA LEU A 243 13.71 10.54 -4.83
C LEU A 243 14.76 11.60 -4.51
N ASP A 244 14.86 12.06 -3.25
CA ASP A 244 15.85 13.05 -2.83
C ASP A 244 17.29 12.57 -3.03
N ASN A 245 17.59 11.31 -2.70
CA ASN A 245 18.90 10.71 -2.94
C ASN A 245 19.22 10.62 -4.44
N THR A 246 18.27 10.15 -5.26
CA THR A 246 18.44 10.13 -6.72
C THR A 246 18.69 11.53 -7.29
N THR A 247 17.92 12.53 -6.85
CA THR A 247 18.10 13.93 -7.27
C THR A 247 19.47 14.48 -6.84
N LYS A 248 19.97 14.13 -5.65
CA LYS A 248 21.33 14.50 -5.19
C LYS A 248 22.40 13.89 -6.09
N ASP A 249 22.27 12.61 -6.41
CA ASP A 249 23.26 11.88 -7.21
C ASP A 249 23.35 12.45 -8.63
N ILE A 250 22.21 12.78 -9.25
CA ILE A 250 22.15 13.44 -10.56
C ILE A 250 22.75 14.85 -10.48
N SER A 251 22.36 15.64 -9.48
CA SER A 251 22.88 17.00 -9.25
C SER A 251 24.40 17.02 -9.12
N LYS A 252 24.98 16.07 -8.38
CA LYS A 252 26.43 15.91 -8.26
C LYS A 252 27.07 15.51 -9.60
N SER A 253 26.45 14.60 -10.35
CA SER A 253 26.98 14.10 -11.62
C SER A 253 27.01 15.19 -12.70
N LEU A 254 25.98 16.04 -12.73
CA LEU A 254 25.88 17.15 -13.68
C LEU A 254 26.52 18.45 -13.17
N SER A 255 26.96 18.48 -11.90
CA SER A 255 27.43 19.70 -11.23
C SER A 255 26.42 20.86 -11.34
N ALA A 256 25.13 20.55 -11.26
CA ALA A 256 24.02 21.49 -11.41
C ALA A 256 23.13 21.53 -10.16
N ARG A 257 22.44 22.65 -9.94
CA ARG A 257 21.47 22.78 -8.84
C ARG A 257 20.24 21.92 -9.15
N ARG A 258 19.50 21.53 -8.11
CA ARG A 258 18.35 20.61 -8.24
C ARG A 258 17.26 21.19 -9.13
N GLU A 259 17.04 22.49 -9.01
CA GLU A 259 16.04 23.27 -9.72
C GLU A 259 16.35 23.33 -11.23
N ASP A 260 17.64 23.25 -11.59
CA ASP A 260 18.13 23.37 -12.96
C ASP A 260 18.36 22.00 -13.62
N LEU A 261 18.09 20.88 -12.93
CA LEU A 261 18.43 19.54 -13.42
C LEU A 261 17.80 19.19 -14.75
N ALA A 262 16.52 19.56 -14.97
CA ALA A 262 15.83 19.27 -16.21
C ALA A 262 16.46 20.03 -17.39
N GLU A 263 16.83 21.29 -17.18
CA GLU A 263 17.51 22.11 -18.18
C GLU A 263 18.90 21.53 -18.50
N GLU A 264 19.64 21.13 -17.47
CA GLU A 264 20.99 20.58 -17.64
C GLU A 264 20.98 19.22 -18.36
N VAL A 265 19.99 18.37 -18.10
CA VAL A 265 19.79 17.12 -18.84
C VAL A 265 19.50 17.39 -20.31
N ASN A 266 18.64 18.37 -20.63
CA ASN A 266 18.36 18.76 -22.01
C ASN A 266 19.62 19.31 -22.70
N ARG A 267 20.39 20.17 -22.01
CA ARG A 267 21.65 20.71 -22.51
C ARG A 267 22.68 19.61 -22.81
N LEU A 268 22.78 18.61 -21.94
CA LEU A 268 23.65 17.45 -22.14
C LEU A 268 23.20 16.63 -23.35
N SER A 269 21.89 16.37 -23.49
CA SER A 269 21.31 15.66 -24.63
C SER A 269 21.59 16.38 -25.95
N ASP A 270 21.40 17.70 -25.99
CA ASP A 270 21.69 18.53 -27.18
C ASP A 270 23.19 18.53 -27.50
N SER A 271 24.04 18.58 -26.47
CA SER A 271 25.49 18.53 -26.63
C SER A 271 25.95 17.17 -27.18
N LEU A 272 25.33 16.07 -26.73
CA LEU A 272 25.61 14.72 -27.21
C LEU A 272 25.21 14.57 -28.68
N HIS A 273 24.00 15.01 -29.05
CA HIS A 273 23.52 14.97 -30.44
C HIS A 273 24.44 15.76 -31.38
N ASN A 274 24.89 16.94 -30.95
CA ASN A 274 25.84 17.76 -31.70
C ASN A 274 27.23 17.10 -31.84
N ALA A 275 27.70 16.40 -30.79
CA ALA A 275 28.96 15.67 -30.84
C ALA A 275 28.88 14.48 -31.80
N GLU A 276 27.77 13.74 -31.80
CA GLU A 276 27.52 12.63 -32.73
C GLU A 276 27.49 13.12 -34.19
N TYR A 277 26.82 14.24 -34.48
CA TYR A 277 26.86 14.84 -35.82
C TYR A 277 28.27 15.21 -36.27
N LYS A 278 29.06 15.85 -35.39
CA LYS A 278 30.45 16.21 -35.72
C LYS A 278 31.32 14.98 -35.95
N LEU A 279 31.11 13.91 -35.17
CA LEU A 279 31.82 12.65 -35.36
C LEU A 279 31.52 12.06 -36.74
N MET A 280 30.24 11.98 -37.13
CA MET A 280 29.85 11.48 -38.46
C MET A 280 30.44 12.31 -39.60
N ASP A 281 30.47 13.64 -39.45
CA ASP A 281 31.07 14.52 -40.46
C ASP A 281 32.59 14.33 -40.56
N MET A 282 33.28 14.20 -39.42
CA MET A 282 34.72 13.91 -39.38
C MET A 282 35.06 12.53 -39.96
N GLU A 283 34.25 11.50 -39.68
CA GLU A 283 34.40 10.17 -40.27
C GLU A 283 34.25 10.20 -41.79
N LYS A 284 33.29 10.97 -42.29
CA LYS A 284 33.10 11.17 -43.73
C LYS A 284 34.32 11.86 -44.36
N GLN A 285 34.77 12.96 -43.78
CA GLN A 285 35.96 13.68 -44.26
C GLN A 285 37.21 12.80 -44.24
N TYR A 286 37.38 11.97 -43.20
CA TYR A 286 38.49 11.03 -43.11
C TYR A 286 38.44 9.96 -44.20
N LEU A 287 37.26 9.41 -44.50
CA LEU A 287 37.06 8.45 -45.59
C LEU A 287 37.40 9.08 -46.96
N ASP A 288 36.94 10.30 -47.21
CA ASP A 288 37.20 11.03 -48.45
C ASP A 288 38.72 11.26 -48.65
N LEU A 289 39.42 11.75 -47.62
CA LEU A 289 40.87 11.95 -47.67
C LEU A 289 41.65 10.64 -47.84
N THR A 290 41.18 9.55 -47.21
CA THR A 290 41.82 8.24 -47.35
C THR A 290 41.63 7.70 -48.76
N PHE A 291 40.45 7.90 -49.36
CA PHE A 291 40.17 7.53 -50.74
C PHE A 291 41.04 8.33 -51.73
N GLU A 292 41.13 9.65 -51.56
CA GLU A 292 41.99 10.51 -52.40
C GLU A 292 43.46 10.08 -52.35
N ASN A 293 43.99 9.77 -51.16
CA ASN A 293 45.36 9.29 -51.00
C ASN A 293 45.58 7.92 -51.68
N ILE A 294 44.62 6.99 -51.60
CA ILE A 294 44.71 5.69 -52.27
C ILE A 294 44.70 5.86 -53.80
N VAL A 295 43.88 6.79 -54.31
CA VAL A 295 43.83 7.09 -55.75
C VAL A 295 45.13 7.76 -56.21
N ALA A 296 45.71 8.67 -55.44
CA ALA A 296 46.95 9.37 -55.77
C ALA A 296 48.21 8.46 -55.77
N LEU A 297 48.16 7.31 -55.10
CA LEU A 297 49.23 6.32 -55.05
C LEU A 297 49.19 5.28 -56.20
N LYS A 298 48.19 5.36 -57.09
CA LYS A 298 48.08 4.53 -58.30
C LYS A 298 48.45 5.31 -59.56
#